data_AF-V6SJ63-F1
#
_entry.id   AF-V6SJ63-F1
#
_cell.length_a   1.000
_cell.length_b   1.000
_cell.length_c   1.000
_cell.angle_alpha   90.00
_cell.angle_beta   90.00
_cell.angle_gamma   90.00
#
_symmetry.space_group_name_H-M   'P 1'
#
loop_
_entity.id
_entity.type
_entity.pdbx_description
1 polymer ?
#
loop_
_entity_poly.entity_id
_entity_poly.type
_entity_poly.pdbx_seq_one_letter_code
_entity_poly.pdbx_strand_id
1 'polypeptide(L)'
;MLFFNFARIFKLKGINRPFSYLTSIGYSANYATKLTKNRVMEINLVRLEKFCRDFNCTPNDILDFRPYQNDTIPNDHALHTLTKKEISNEITAKINALPIEKIQQIHDIIKNME
;
A
#
# COMPACT_ATOMS: atom_id res chain seq x y z
N MET A 1 -3.30 -17.58 -0.56
CA MET A 1 -4.50 -16.80 -0.95
C MET A 1 -4.10 -15.39 -1.37
N LEU A 2 -4.62 -14.97 -2.53
CA LEU A 2 -4.51 -13.59 -3.00
C LEU A 2 -5.53 -12.70 -2.30
N PHE A 3 -5.15 -11.46 -2.01
CA PHE A 3 -6.04 -10.43 -1.51
C PHE A 3 -5.55 -9.04 -1.93
N PHE A 4 -6.44 -8.05 -1.88
CA PHE A 4 -6.06 -6.66 -2.13
C PHE A 4 -5.59 -5.98 -0.85
N ASN A 5 -4.36 -5.45 -0.87
CA ASN A 5 -3.73 -4.79 0.25
C ASN A 5 -3.67 -3.26 0.05
N PHE A 6 -4.84 -2.63 -0.07
CA PHE A 6 -4.96 -1.17 -0.22
C PHE A 6 -4.39 -0.41 0.99
N ALA A 7 -4.59 -0.93 2.21
CA ALA A 7 -4.06 -0.35 3.43
C ALA A 7 -2.55 -0.11 3.39
N ARG A 8 -1.78 -1.01 2.75
CA ARG A 8 -0.33 -0.85 2.58
C ARG A 8 0.02 0.36 1.70
N ILE A 9 -0.74 0.60 0.63
CA ILE A 9 -0.53 1.76 -0.25
C ILE A 9 -0.75 3.06 0.51
N PHE A 10 -1.79 3.15 1.33
CA PHE A 10 -2.05 4.35 2.14
C PHE A 10 -0.92 4.64 3.12
N LYS A 11 -0.38 3.61 3.78
CA LYS A 11 0.79 3.74 4.66
C LYS A 11 2.02 4.25 3.91
N LEU A 12 2.32 3.66 2.75
CA LEU A 12 3.45 4.08 1.90
C LEU A 12 3.37 5.53 1.45
N LYS A 13 2.15 6.00 1.17
CA LYS A 13 1.89 7.37 0.73
C LYS A 13 1.74 8.34 1.90
N GLY A 14 1.98 7.92 3.14
CA GLY A 14 1.86 8.77 4.32
C GLY A 14 0.43 9.22 4.66
N ILE A 15 -0.58 8.49 4.18
CA ILE A 15 -1.99 8.86 4.35
C ILE A 15 -2.53 8.30 5.67
N ASN A 16 -2.60 9.18 6.68
CA ASN A 16 -3.05 8.82 8.03
C ASN A 16 -4.59 8.71 8.17
N ARG A 17 -5.34 9.36 7.28
CA ARG A 17 -6.83 9.33 7.28
C ARG A 17 -7.34 8.87 5.91
N PRO A 18 -7.20 7.58 5.56
CA PRO A 18 -7.46 7.12 4.19
C PRO A 18 -8.92 7.31 3.77
N PHE A 19 -9.87 7.17 4.69
CA PHE A 19 -11.29 7.38 4.37
C PHE A 19 -11.55 8.81 3.89
N SER A 20 -11.13 9.80 4.70
CA SER A 20 -11.31 11.22 4.38
C SER A 20 -10.59 11.60 3.09
N TYR A 21 -9.37 11.11 2.89
CA TYR A 21 -8.59 11.35 1.68
C TYR A 21 -9.27 10.79 0.42
N LEU A 22 -9.73 9.53 0.46
CA LEU A 22 -10.44 8.91 -0.66
C LEU A 22 -11.73 9.67 -1.01
N THR A 23 -12.49 10.08 0.00
CA THR A 23 -13.71 10.88 -0.23
C THR A 23 -13.40 12.25 -0.82
N SER A 24 -12.30 12.90 -0.42
CA SER A 24 -11.92 14.21 -0.98
C SER A 24 -11.47 14.15 -2.44
N ILE A 25 -11.02 12.98 -2.92
CA ILE A 25 -10.64 12.76 -4.32
C ILE A 25 -11.73 12.03 -5.14
N GLY A 26 -12.97 11.97 -4.62
CA GLY A 26 -14.14 11.54 -5.38
C GLY A 26 -14.55 10.07 -5.25
N TYR A 27 -14.01 9.32 -4.29
CA TYR A 27 -14.50 7.96 -4.00
C TYR A 27 -15.78 8.04 -3.17
N SER A 28 -16.75 7.15 -3.44
CA SER A 28 -17.95 7.05 -2.60
C SER A 28 -17.61 6.58 -1.20
N ALA A 29 -18.32 7.07 -0.18
CA ALA A 29 -18.06 6.74 1.22
C ALA A 29 -18.09 5.21 1.49
N ASN A 30 -19.03 4.49 0.87
CA ASN A 30 -19.10 3.04 0.98
C ASN A 30 -17.85 2.36 0.40
N TYR A 31 -17.42 2.79 -0.79
CA TYR A 31 -16.25 2.21 -1.42
C TYR A 31 -14.94 2.57 -0.69
N ALA A 32 -14.81 3.83 -0.24
CA ALA A 32 -13.73 4.26 0.62
C ALA A 32 -13.61 3.38 1.87
N THR A 33 -14.73 3.10 2.55
CA THR A 33 -14.76 2.22 3.74
C THR A 33 -14.27 0.80 3.42
N LYS A 34 -14.65 0.24 2.25
CA LYS A 34 -14.19 -1.08 1.83
C LYS A 34 -12.69 -1.09 1.53
N LEU A 35 -12.19 -0.08 0.84
CA LEU A 35 -10.76 0.08 0.53
C LEU A 35 -9.93 0.22 1.81
N THR A 36 -10.32 1.11 2.73
CA THR A 36 -9.57 1.34 3.97
C THR A 36 -9.49 0.11 4.88
N LYS A 37 -10.52 -0.74 4.84
CA LYS A 37 -10.59 -1.97 5.64
C LYS A 37 -10.09 -3.22 4.90
N ASN A 38 -9.53 -3.09 3.69
CA ASN A 38 -9.18 -4.22 2.82
C ASN A 38 -10.32 -5.25 2.65
N ARG A 39 -11.58 -4.77 2.54
CA ARG A 39 -12.79 -5.61 2.39
C ARG A 39 -13.30 -5.70 0.95
N VAL A 40 -12.49 -5.26 -0.01
CA VAL A 40 -12.79 -5.43 -1.43
C VAL A 40 -12.34 -6.84 -1.80
N MET A 41 -13.28 -7.67 -2.25
CA MET A 41 -13.00 -9.02 -2.75
C MET A 41 -12.90 -9.05 -4.28
N GLU A 42 -13.55 -8.09 -4.94
CA GLU A 42 -13.64 -7.98 -6.39
C GLU A 42 -13.55 -6.51 -6.79
N ILE A 43 -12.81 -6.25 -7.87
CA ILE A 43 -12.66 -4.92 -8.46
C ILE A 43 -12.66 -5.07 -9.98
N ASN A 44 -13.44 -4.23 -10.67
CA ASN A 44 -13.39 -4.18 -12.13
C ASN A 44 -12.16 -3.38 -12.59
N LEU A 45 -11.75 -3.59 -13.84
CA LEU A 45 -10.55 -2.95 -14.39
C LEU A 45 -10.62 -1.42 -14.36
N VAL A 46 -11.80 -0.83 -14.57
CA VAL A 46 -11.98 0.64 -14.53
C VAL A 46 -11.67 1.21 -13.14
N ARG A 47 -12.16 0.58 -12.07
CA ARG A 47 -11.88 1.01 -10.69
C ARG A 47 -10.44 0.74 -10.30
N LEU A 48 -9.87 -0.36 -10.78
CA LEU A 48 -8.47 -0.71 -10.54
C LEU A 48 -7.53 0.29 -11.21
N GLU A 49 -7.77 0.63 -12.48
CA GLU A 49 -7.01 1.63 -13.22
C GLU A 49 -7.13 3.01 -12.56
N LYS A 50 -8.34 3.43 -12.19
CA LYS A 50 -8.54 4.68 -11.46
C LYS A 50 -7.67 4.74 -10.20
N PHE A 51 -7.71 3.68 -9.39
CA PHE A 51 -6.89 3.62 -8.18
C PHE A 51 -5.39 3.71 -8.51
N CYS A 52 -4.92 2.96 -9.49
CA CYS A 52 -3.53 3.01 -9.93
C CYS A 52 -3.08 4.40 -10.39
N ARG A 53 -3.94 5.13 -11.12
CA ARG A 53 -3.69 6.52 -11.53
C ARG A 53 -3.63 7.47 -10.34
N ASP A 54 -4.59 7.38 -9.42
CA ASP A 54 -4.65 8.26 -8.26
C ASP A 54 -3.46 8.07 -7.31
N PHE A 55 -2.94 6.84 -7.19
CA PHE A 55 -1.87 6.50 -6.25
C PHE A 55 -0.50 6.27 -6.92
N ASN A 56 -0.39 6.45 -8.24
CA ASN A 56 0.81 6.14 -9.02
C ASN A 56 1.37 4.75 -8.66
N CYS A 57 0.59 3.70 -8.92
CA CYS A 57 0.95 2.31 -8.69
C CYS A 57 0.52 1.40 -9.85
N THR A 58 0.90 0.13 -9.78
CA THR A 58 0.46 -0.94 -10.68
C THR A 58 -0.54 -1.87 -9.98
N PRO A 59 -1.34 -2.67 -10.73
CA PRO A 59 -2.19 -3.70 -10.13
C PRO A 59 -1.45 -4.66 -9.18
N ASN A 60 -0.21 -5.03 -9.52
CA ASN A 60 0.62 -5.93 -8.71
C ASN A 60 1.14 -5.29 -7.42
N ASP A 61 1.09 -3.96 -7.28
CA ASP A 61 1.41 -3.28 -6.03
C ASP A 61 0.28 -3.40 -5.00
N ILE A 62 -0.95 -3.59 -5.48
CA ILE A 62 -2.16 -3.74 -4.67
C ILE A 62 -2.35 -5.20 -4.26
N LEU A 63 -2.05 -6.14 -5.15
CA LEU A 63 -2.17 -7.58 -4.88
C LEU A 63 -1.09 -8.04 -3.89
N ASP A 64 -1.51 -8.88 -2.95
CA ASP A 64 -0.65 -9.51 -1.96
C ASP A 64 -1.02 -10.99 -1.82
N PHE A 65 -0.01 -11.82 -1.58
CA PHE A 65 -0.14 -13.26 -1.44
C PHE A 65 0.30 -13.71 -0.04
N ARG A 66 -0.61 -14.37 0.69
CA ARG A 66 -0.30 -15.06 1.95
C ARG A 66 -0.65 -16.54 1.85
N PRO A 67 0.29 -17.47 2.07
CA PRO A 67 -0.02 -18.90 2.06
C PRO A 67 -1.03 -19.23 3.18
N TYR A 68 -1.96 -20.14 2.91
CA TYR A 68 -2.85 -20.66 3.95
C TYR A 68 -2.10 -21.71 4.77
N GLN A 69 -2.43 -21.87 6.05
CA GLN A 69 -1.74 -22.83 6.93
C GLN A 69 -1.75 -24.28 6.39
N ASN A 70 -2.76 -24.64 5.60
CA ASN A 70 -2.96 -26.00 5.08
C ASN A 70 -2.86 -26.09 3.55
N ASP A 71 -2.54 -25.00 2.87
CA ASP A 71 -2.46 -24.94 1.40
C ASP A 71 -1.18 -24.20 1.01
N THR A 72 -0.09 -24.95 1.09
CA THR A 72 1.26 -24.49 0.74
C THR A 72 1.54 -24.85 -0.71
N ILE A 73 1.70 -23.81 -1.54
CA ILE A 73 2.21 -23.97 -2.90
C ILE A 73 3.74 -24.21 -2.85
N PRO A 74 4.35 -24.76 -3.93
CA PRO A 74 5.80 -24.93 -3.99
C PRO A 74 6.56 -23.63 -3.73
N ASN A 75 7.70 -23.71 -3.03
CA ASN A 75 8.49 -22.54 -2.63
C ASN A 75 9.01 -21.71 -3.80
N ASP A 76 9.17 -22.33 -4.97
CA ASP A 76 9.61 -21.71 -6.23
C ASP A 76 8.44 -21.15 -7.06
N HIS A 77 7.20 -21.26 -6.57
CA HIS A 77 6.03 -20.79 -7.29
C HIS A 77 6.00 -19.26 -7.42
N ALA A 78 5.69 -18.77 -8.62
CA ALA A 78 5.74 -17.34 -8.96
C ALA A 78 4.85 -16.44 -8.08
N LEU A 79 3.75 -16.95 -7.52
CA LEU A 79 2.89 -16.18 -6.60
C LEU A 79 3.61 -15.65 -5.35
N HIS A 80 4.70 -16.30 -4.91
CA HIS A 80 5.51 -15.79 -3.81
C HIS A 80 6.13 -14.42 -4.12
N THR A 81 6.28 -14.05 -5.40
CA THR A 81 6.73 -12.70 -5.79
C THR A 81 5.73 -11.60 -5.44
N LEU A 82 4.45 -11.94 -5.22
CA LEU A 82 3.41 -10.99 -4.82
C LEU A 82 3.36 -10.78 -3.30
N THR A 83 4.02 -11.62 -2.50
CA THR A 83 4.05 -11.46 -1.03
C THR A 83 4.74 -10.16 -0.66
N LYS A 84 3.98 -9.24 -0.05
CA LYS A 84 4.53 -7.95 0.36
C LYS A 84 5.06 -8.04 1.79
N LYS A 85 6.27 -7.51 2.01
CA LYS A 85 6.75 -7.26 3.37
C LYS A 85 5.84 -6.24 4.03
N GLU A 86 5.43 -6.53 5.27
CA GLU A 86 4.77 -5.54 6.12
C GLU A 86 5.71 -4.34 6.23
N ILE A 87 5.22 -3.18 5.79
CA ILE A 87 5.86 -1.92 6.12
C ILE A 87 5.39 -1.64 7.53
N SER A 88 6.16 -2.16 8.48
CA SER A 88 6.05 -1.75 9.87
C SER A 88 6.11 -0.22 9.92
N ASN A 89 5.45 0.38 10.90
CA ASN A 89 5.64 1.81 11.24
C ASN A 89 7.11 2.14 11.61
N GLU A 90 8.03 1.19 11.46
CA GLU A 90 9.45 1.25 11.76
C GLU A 90 10.16 2.33 10.95
N ILE A 91 9.79 2.57 9.69
CA ILE A 91 10.40 3.68 8.92
C ILE A 91 10.02 5.02 9.56
N THR A 92 8.72 5.26 9.81
CA THR A 92 8.26 6.50 10.44
C THR A 92 8.80 6.65 11.85
N ALA A 93 8.84 5.58 12.64
CA ALA A 93 9.40 5.59 13.98
C ALA A 93 10.91 5.89 13.98
N LYS A 94 11.66 5.29 13.03
CA LYS A 94 13.09 5.57 12.85
C LYS A 94 13.30 7.02 12.45
N ILE A 95 12.55 7.53 11.47
CA ILE A 95 12.64 8.93 11.04
C ILE A 95 12.34 9.89 12.20
N ASN A 96 11.29 9.63 12.98
CA ASN A 96 10.92 10.48 14.12
C ASN A 96 11.96 10.46 15.26
N ALA A 97 12.77 9.41 15.36
CA ALA A 97 13.83 9.30 16.36
C ALA A 97 15.16 9.92 15.91
N LEU A 98 15.27 10.34 14.64
CA LEU A 98 16.50 10.94 14.12
C LEU A 98 16.68 12.40 14.57
N PRO A 99 17.92 12.83 14.83
CA PRO A 99 18.24 14.25 14.94
C PRO A 99 17.87 15.02 13.67
N ILE A 100 17.60 16.32 13.82
CA ILE A 100 17.17 17.20 12.72
C ILE A 100 18.17 17.19 11.57
N GLU A 101 19.47 17.15 11.85
CA GLU A 101 20.53 17.12 10.85
C GLU A 101 20.44 15.88 9.96
N LYS A 102 20.00 14.75 10.51
CA LYS A 102 19.80 13.50 9.77
C LYS A 102 18.53 13.52 8.94
N ILE A 103 17.48 14.19 9.42
CA ILE A 103 16.28 14.44 8.62
C ILE A 103 16.62 15.31 7.40
N GLN A 104 17.47 16.33 7.57
CA GLN A 104 17.94 17.16 6.45
C GLN A 104 18.72 16.32 5.41
N GLN A 105 19.58 15.40 5.86
CA GLN A 105 20.28 14.48 4.95
C GLN A 105 19.30 13.60 4.14
N ILE A 106 18.23 13.12 4.77
CA ILE A 106 17.18 12.34 4.07
C ILE A 106 16.49 13.20 3.01
N HIS A 107 16.15 14.45 3.33
CA HIS A 107 15.55 15.39 2.37
C HIS A 107 16.45 15.57 1.14
N ASP A 108 17.75 15.78 1.35
CA ASP A 108 18.69 16.04 0.25
C ASP A 108 18.89 14.80 -0.64
N ILE A 109 18.87 13.59 -0.04
CA ILE A 109 18.87 12.34 -0.80
C ILE A 109 17.62 12.24 -1.67
N ILE A 110 16.43 12.47 -1.11
CA ILE A 110 15.16 12.39 -1.84
C ILE A 110 15.12 13.39 -2.99
N LYS A 111 15.58 14.62 -2.77
CA LYS A 111 15.67 15.65 -3.80
C LYS A 111 16.54 15.22 -5.00
N ASN A 112 17.55 14.39 -4.78
CA ASN A 112 18.43 13.89 -5.84
C ASN A 112 17.89 12.63 -6.54
N MET A 113 16.75 12.09 -6.09
CA MET A 113 16.05 10.98 -6.75
C MET A 113 15.02 11.47 -7.79
N GLU A 114 14.69 12.76 -7.76
CA GLU A 114 13.85 13.46 -8.74
C GLU A 114 14.67 13.86 -9.99
#